data_AF-A0A7R8CG83-F1
#
_entry.id   AF-A0A7R8CG83-F1
#
_cell.length_a   1.000
_cell.length_b   1.000
_cell.length_c   1.000
_cell.angle_alpha   90.00
_cell.angle_beta   90.00
_cell.angle_gamma   90.00
#
_symmetry.space_group_name_H-M   'P 1'
#
loop_
_entity.id
_entity.type
_entity.pdbx_description
1 polymer ?
#
loop_
_entity_poly.entity_id
_entity_poly.type
_entity_poly.pdbx_seq_one_letter_code
_entity_poly.pdbx_strand_id
1 'polypeptide(L)'
;MNFDLTLLLNVDKAFVAYPYSKGEVLENSQQLQDYFQLNVKLDPLYKEWSKVDKQFSKVAKHYPGVRMLRQDPVENVFSFICSSNNNIKRISSMVEHMSTEYGSYLGSINDKDYHSFPTVEQLNKDKNIEENLRKLSYQDAKEQLIQLPGVGPKVADCILLMSLDKAGAIPVDTHMFQIAARYYLPHLVGKKSVNSKIYLEIGDYFRDLFGDYAGWAHSVLFSADLKHLQGMKNKDDIEGKPPTKKARKQKPA
;
A
#
# COMPACT_ATOMS: atom_id res chain seq x y z
N MET A 1 35.09 -7.29 -5.17
CA MET A 1 35.08 -6.32 -6.29
C MET A 1 34.79 -4.96 -5.67
N ASN A 2 35.67 -3.96 -5.88
CA ASN A 2 35.43 -2.59 -5.40
C ASN A 2 34.62 -1.87 -6.48
N PHE A 3 33.34 -1.62 -6.19
CA PHE A 3 32.48 -0.78 -7.03
C PHE A 3 32.49 0.64 -6.45
N ASP A 4 32.53 1.64 -7.32
CA ASP A 4 32.19 3.02 -6.93
C ASP A 4 30.67 3.19 -7.08
N LEU A 5 30.05 3.98 -6.20
CA LEU A 5 28.59 4.13 -6.15
C LEU A 5 28.15 5.46 -6.78
N THR A 6 27.23 5.41 -7.75
CA THR A 6 26.56 6.62 -8.25
C THR A 6 25.23 6.80 -7.53
N LEU A 7 25.07 7.92 -6.82
CA LEU A 7 23.82 8.29 -6.19
C LEU A 7 23.10 9.35 -7.03
N LEU A 8 21.91 9.02 -7.53
CA LEU A 8 20.99 10.00 -8.09
C LEU A 8 20.09 10.53 -6.96
N LEU A 9 20.29 11.79 -6.59
CA LEU A 9 19.46 12.49 -5.61
C LEU A 9 18.11 12.82 -6.24
N ASN A 10 17.05 12.22 -5.71
CA ASN A 10 15.67 12.57 -6.05
C ASN A 10 15.24 13.84 -5.28
N VAL A 11 14.21 14.52 -5.79
CA VAL A 11 13.69 15.81 -5.29
C VAL A 11 13.25 15.73 -3.82
N ASP A 12 12.82 14.54 -3.36
CA ASP A 12 12.41 14.28 -1.97
C ASP A 12 13.57 13.85 -1.05
N LYS A 13 14.83 14.00 -1.49
CA LYS A 13 16.05 13.48 -0.82
C LYS A 13 16.12 11.94 -0.71
N ALA A 14 15.25 11.23 -1.42
CA ALA A 14 15.44 9.81 -1.70
C ALA A 14 16.58 9.63 -2.71
N PHE A 15 17.24 8.48 -2.72
CA PHE A 15 18.35 8.21 -3.63
C PHE A 15 18.07 6.94 -4.42
N VAL A 16 18.46 6.93 -5.70
CA VAL A 16 18.59 5.70 -6.48
C VAL A 16 20.09 5.47 -6.65
N ALA A 17 20.53 4.27 -6.28
CA ALA A 17 21.94 3.91 -6.24
C ALA A 17 22.27 2.93 -7.36
N TYR A 18 23.25 3.27 -8.20
CA TYR A 18 23.70 2.43 -9.29
C TYR A 18 25.15 1.96 -9.04
N PRO A 19 25.42 0.64 -9.12
CA PRO A 19 26.78 0.13 -9.03
C PRO A 19 27.59 0.51 -10.27
N TYR A 20 28.86 0.85 -10.07
CA TYR A 20 29.76 1.20 -11.15
C TYR A 20 31.16 0.60 -10.99
N SER A 21 31.76 0.20 -12.10
CA SER A 21 33.09 -0.45 -12.09
C SER A 21 34.21 0.59 -12.14
N LYS A 22 35.20 0.43 -11.26
CA LYS A 22 36.36 1.32 -11.15
C LYS A 22 37.10 1.43 -12.50
N GLY A 23 37.11 2.64 -13.10
CA GLY A 23 37.89 2.95 -14.31
C GLY A 23 37.09 3.42 -15.52
N GLU A 24 35.77 3.30 -15.52
CA GLU A 24 34.94 3.98 -16.52
C GLU A 24 34.81 5.47 -16.10
N VAL A 25 34.66 6.42 -17.02
CA VAL A 25 34.38 7.84 -16.69
C VAL A 25 32.86 8.08 -16.62
N LEU A 26 32.39 8.56 -15.47
CA LEU A 26 30.97 8.80 -15.14
C LEU A 26 30.24 9.73 -16.13
N GLU A 27 30.98 10.63 -16.79
CA GLU A 27 30.44 11.58 -17.78
C GLU A 27 29.84 10.90 -19.03
N ASN A 28 30.11 9.61 -19.26
CA ASN A 28 29.67 8.88 -20.45
C ASN A 28 29.05 7.51 -20.16
N SER A 29 28.48 7.26 -18.97
CA SER A 29 27.84 5.97 -18.75
C SER A 29 26.59 5.86 -19.64
N GLN A 30 26.64 4.96 -20.63
CA GLN A 30 25.52 4.65 -21.52
C GLN A 30 24.23 4.35 -20.75
N GLN A 31 24.38 3.79 -19.54
CA GLN A 31 23.30 3.52 -18.60
C GLN A 31 22.60 4.80 -18.10
N LEU A 32 23.33 5.85 -17.68
CA LEU A 32 22.70 7.11 -17.27
C LEU A 32 22.08 7.84 -18.46
N GLN A 33 22.73 7.80 -19.63
CA GLN A 33 22.16 8.37 -20.84
C GLN A 33 20.85 7.68 -21.24
N ASP A 34 20.76 6.36 -21.09
CA ASP A 34 19.54 5.58 -21.34
C ASP A 34 18.47 5.82 -20.26
N TYR A 35 18.86 5.82 -18.97
CA TYR A 35 17.97 6.09 -17.83
C TYR A 35 17.31 7.47 -17.93
N PHE A 36 18.09 8.50 -18.22
CA PHE A 36 17.59 9.84 -18.50
C PHE A 36 17.15 10.03 -19.95
N GLN A 37 17.14 8.99 -20.78
CA GLN A 37 16.76 9.00 -22.20
C GLN A 37 17.35 10.16 -23.01
N LEU A 38 18.61 10.55 -22.78
CA LEU A 38 19.23 11.77 -23.33
C LEU A 38 19.31 11.82 -24.86
N ASN A 39 19.16 10.67 -25.52
CA ASN A 39 19.00 10.57 -26.97
C ASN A 39 17.72 11.27 -27.49
N VAL A 40 16.68 11.40 -26.65
CA VAL A 40 15.46 12.13 -26.98
C VAL A 40 15.66 13.64 -26.78
N LYS A 41 15.61 14.41 -27.87
CA LYS A 41 15.73 15.88 -27.81
C LYS A 41 14.42 16.49 -27.31
N LEU A 42 14.44 17.11 -26.13
CA LEU A 42 13.24 17.72 -25.54
C LEU A 42 12.79 19.01 -26.25
N ASP A 43 13.72 19.88 -26.68
CA ASP A 43 13.35 21.19 -27.24
C ASP A 43 12.42 21.10 -28.45
N PRO A 44 12.64 20.20 -29.44
CA PRO A 44 11.68 19.99 -30.52
C PRO A 44 10.32 19.54 -30.01
N LEU A 45 10.27 18.61 -29.04
CA LEU A 45 9.01 18.11 -28.47
C LEU A 45 8.23 19.21 -27.75
N TYR A 46 8.90 20.01 -26.91
CA TYR A 46 8.28 21.14 -26.23
C TYR A 46 7.71 22.17 -27.22
N LYS A 47 8.43 22.43 -28.32
CA LYS A 47 7.95 23.31 -29.41
C LYS A 47 6.73 22.71 -30.11
N GLU A 48 6.76 21.44 -30.49
CA GLU A 48 5.62 20.76 -31.15
C GLU A 48 4.39 20.70 -30.25
N TRP A 49 4.51 20.28 -28.99
CA TRP A 49 3.40 20.23 -28.03
C TRP A 49 2.83 21.63 -27.75
N SER A 50 3.68 22.65 -27.66
CA SER A 50 3.24 24.04 -27.48
C SER A 50 2.48 24.60 -28.69
N LYS A 51 2.70 24.08 -29.91
CA LYS A 51 1.94 24.50 -31.10
C LYS A 51 0.51 23.97 -31.06
N VAL A 52 0.31 22.76 -30.55
CA VAL A 52 -0.99 22.07 -30.58
C VAL A 52 -1.83 22.29 -29.32
N ASP A 53 -1.20 22.62 -28.17
CA ASP A 53 -1.90 22.91 -26.92
C ASP A 53 -1.43 24.24 -26.29
N LYS A 54 -2.36 25.20 -26.22
CA LYS A 54 -2.15 26.51 -25.58
C LYS A 54 -1.91 26.40 -24.08
N GLN A 55 -2.50 25.40 -23.42
CA GLN A 55 -2.29 25.17 -21.99
C GLN A 55 -0.88 24.64 -21.75
N PHE A 56 -0.45 23.62 -22.49
CA PHE A 56 0.93 23.15 -22.47
C PHE A 56 1.93 24.30 -22.71
N SER A 57 1.71 25.13 -23.73
CA SER A 57 2.61 26.27 -24.04
C SER A 57 2.80 27.26 -22.88
N LYS A 58 1.77 27.45 -22.05
CA LYS A 58 1.86 28.29 -20.85
C LYS A 58 2.67 27.58 -19.75
N VAL A 59 2.36 26.32 -19.47
CA VAL A 59 2.99 25.54 -18.39
C VAL A 59 4.46 25.24 -18.68
N ALA A 60 4.80 24.89 -19.93
CA ALA A 60 6.14 24.49 -20.35
C ALA A 60 7.21 25.58 -20.10
N LYS A 61 6.83 26.86 -20.05
CA LYS A 61 7.72 27.98 -19.74
C LYS A 61 8.19 27.97 -18.28
N HIS A 62 7.38 27.40 -17.38
CA HIS A 62 7.65 27.35 -15.94
C HIS A 62 8.36 26.06 -15.52
N TYR A 63 8.29 25.00 -16.33
CA TYR A 63 8.87 23.69 -16.04
C TYR A 63 9.73 23.17 -17.21
N PRO A 64 10.85 23.84 -17.55
CA PRO A 64 11.74 23.37 -18.60
C PRO A 64 12.48 22.09 -18.17
N GLY A 65 12.79 21.22 -19.13
CA GLY A 65 13.67 20.07 -18.88
C GLY A 65 13.04 18.89 -18.16
N VAL A 66 11.72 18.88 -17.94
CA VAL A 66 11.02 17.71 -17.37
C VAL A 66 11.09 16.56 -18.38
N ARG A 67 11.65 15.43 -17.93
CA ARG A 67 11.93 14.23 -18.72
C ARG A 67 11.27 13.00 -18.12
N MET A 68 10.91 12.05 -18.99
CA MET A 68 10.54 10.71 -18.56
C MET A 68 11.79 9.85 -18.36
N LEU A 69 11.88 9.21 -17.19
CA LEU A 69 12.93 8.25 -16.88
C LEU A 69 12.61 6.88 -17.49
N ARG A 70 13.66 6.14 -17.86
CA ARG A 70 13.59 4.74 -18.26
C ARG A 70 14.10 3.89 -17.10
N GLN A 71 13.20 3.62 -16.16
CA GLN A 71 13.51 2.86 -14.95
C GLN A 71 13.55 1.35 -15.22
N ASP A 72 14.25 0.61 -14.37
CA ASP A 72 14.21 -0.85 -14.37
C ASP A 72 12.76 -1.35 -14.16
N PRO A 73 12.26 -2.30 -14.97
CA PRO A 73 10.87 -2.76 -14.86
C PRO A 73 10.53 -3.40 -13.52
N VAL A 74 11.45 -4.12 -12.86
CA VAL A 74 11.20 -4.79 -11.59
C VAL A 74 11.08 -3.75 -10.48
N GLU A 75 12.07 -2.85 -10.38
CA GLU A 75 12.01 -1.70 -9.46
C GLU A 75 10.74 -0.89 -9.65
N ASN A 76 10.39 -0.57 -10.90
CA ASN A 76 9.21 0.23 -11.22
C ASN A 76 7.91 -0.48 -10.79
N VAL A 77 7.71 -1.75 -11.15
CA VAL A 77 6.49 -2.50 -10.81
C VAL A 77 6.30 -2.60 -9.30
N PHE A 78 7.32 -3.01 -8.55
CA PHE A 78 7.20 -3.16 -7.10
C PHE A 78 7.07 -1.81 -6.39
N SER A 79 7.73 -0.76 -6.87
CA SER A 79 7.54 0.60 -6.37
C SER A 79 6.09 1.09 -6.56
N PHE A 80 5.46 0.77 -7.69
CA PHE A 80 4.06 1.10 -7.93
C PHE A 80 3.09 0.21 -7.13
N ILE A 81 3.43 -1.05 -6.84
CA ILE A 81 2.66 -1.87 -5.88
C ILE A 81 2.64 -1.18 -4.51
N CYS A 82 3.78 -0.67 -4.04
CA CYS A 82 3.87 0.10 -2.80
C CYS A 82 3.11 1.46 -2.83
N SER A 83 2.76 1.95 -4.03
CA SER A 83 2.05 3.23 -4.22
C SER A 83 0.54 3.17 -3.98
N SER A 84 -0.05 1.97 -4.00
CA SER A 84 -1.50 1.78 -3.91
C SER A 84 -2.08 2.41 -2.64
N ASN A 85 -2.91 3.45 -2.80
CA ASN A 85 -3.53 4.22 -1.70
C ASN A 85 -2.50 4.74 -0.67
N ASN A 86 -1.42 5.35 -1.16
CA ASN A 86 -0.30 5.79 -0.34
C ASN A 86 0.15 7.23 -0.70
N ASN A 87 1.11 7.80 0.05
CA ASN A 87 1.72 9.09 -0.27
C ASN A 87 3.21 8.94 -0.58
N ILE A 88 3.78 9.89 -1.34
CA ILE A 88 5.15 9.82 -1.86
C ILE A 88 6.17 9.51 -0.75
N LYS A 89 6.10 10.18 0.41
CA LYS A 89 7.03 9.94 1.53
C LYS A 89 7.00 8.50 2.02
N ARG A 90 5.80 7.92 2.16
CA ARG A 90 5.64 6.53 2.62
C ARG A 90 6.02 5.53 1.53
N ILE A 91 5.79 5.86 0.26
CA ILE A 91 6.25 5.05 -0.88
C ILE A 91 7.77 4.97 -0.87
N SER A 92 8.46 6.12 -0.78
CA SER A 92 9.93 6.17 -0.72
C SER A 92 10.48 5.36 0.44
N SER A 93 9.87 5.46 1.63
CA SER A 93 10.29 4.67 2.80
C SER A 93 10.08 3.17 2.61
N MET A 94 8.98 2.75 1.97
CA MET A 94 8.72 1.33 1.68
C MET A 94 9.74 0.77 0.68
N VAL A 95 10.04 1.52 -0.39
CA VAL A 95 11.05 1.15 -1.38
C VAL A 95 12.44 1.09 -0.74
N GLU A 96 12.82 2.08 0.07
CA GLU A 96 14.11 2.10 0.77
C GLU A 96 14.27 0.91 1.73
N HIS A 97 13.22 0.56 2.49
CA HIS A 97 13.27 -0.62 3.36
C HIS A 97 13.36 -1.92 2.56
N MET A 98 12.65 -2.02 1.44
CA MET A 98 12.72 -3.18 0.56
C MET A 98 14.15 -3.36 0.01
N SER A 99 14.77 -2.27 -0.45
CA SER A 99 16.16 -2.29 -0.88
C SER A 99 17.10 -2.69 0.25
N THR A 100 16.95 -2.15 1.46
CA THR A 100 17.84 -2.47 2.59
C THR A 100 17.71 -3.90 3.09
N GLU A 101 16.50 -4.47 3.13
CA GLU A 101 16.28 -5.82 3.69
C GLU A 101 16.58 -6.95 2.68
N TYR A 102 16.26 -6.71 1.40
CA TYR A 102 16.33 -7.75 0.36
C TYR A 102 17.37 -7.46 -0.72
N GLY A 103 17.80 -6.21 -0.88
CA GLY A 103 18.76 -5.81 -1.89
C GLY A 103 20.20 -6.16 -1.54
N SER A 104 21.08 -6.05 -2.53
CA SER A 104 22.51 -6.23 -2.32
C SER A 104 23.14 -4.94 -1.82
N TYR A 105 23.97 -5.03 -0.77
CA TYR A 105 24.75 -3.89 -0.30
C TYR A 105 25.67 -3.35 -1.39
N LEU A 106 25.61 -2.03 -1.63
CA LEU A 106 26.36 -1.33 -2.66
C LEU A 106 27.53 -0.52 -2.09
N GLY A 107 27.39 -0.01 -0.85
CA GLY A 107 28.39 0.84 -0.20
C GLY A 107 27.78 1.84 0.77
N SER A 108 28.63 2.55 1.53
CA SER A 108 28.21 3.62 2.44
C SER A 108 28.71 4.98 1.93
N ILE A 109 27.86 6.01 2.04
CA ILE A 109 28.24 7.41 1.81
C ILE A 109 27.75 8.24 2.99
N ASN A 110 28.66 8.97 3.66
CA ASN A 110 28.37 9.74 4.87
C ASN A 110 27.66 8.91 5.96
N ASP A 111 28.21 7.73 6.28
CA ASP A 111 27.68 6.78 7.27
C ASP A 111 26.25 6.28 6.99
N LYS A 112 25.75 6.46 5.77
CA LYS A 112 24.49 5.88 5.29
C LYS A 112 24.79 4.75 4.31
N ASP A 113 24.24 3.57 4.59
CA ASP A 113 24.34 2.40 3.72
C ASP A 113 23.32 2.46 2.59
N TYR A 114 23.76 2.04 1.39
CA TYR A 114 22.95 1.97 0.20
C TYR A 114 22.91 0.54 -0.32
N HIS A 115 21.73 0.13 -0.76
CA HIS A 115 21.45 -1.19 -1.28
C HIS A 115 20.77 -1.07 -2.65
N SER A 116 20.97 -2.05 -3.51
CA SER A 116 20.24 -2.13 -4.78
C SER A 116 18.76 -2.40 -4.53
N PHE A 117 17.91 -2.11 -5.51
CA PHE A 117 16.58 -2.74 -5.51
C PHE A 117 16.76 -4.27 -5.62
N PRO A 118 15.97 -5.10 -4.90
CA PRO A 118 16.12 -6.54 -4.95
C PRO A 118 15.67 -7.13 -6.30
N THR A 119 16.32 -8.21 -6.74
CA THR A 119 15.76 -9.06 -7.80
C THR A 119 14.54 -9.82 -7.31
N VAL A 120 13.76 -10.40 -8.23
CA VAL A 120 12.58 -11.21 -7.90
C VAL A 120 12.96 -12.41 -7.01
N GLU A 121 14.13 -13.01 -7.25
CA GLU A 121 14.65 -14.13 -6.46
C GLU A 121 15.04 -13.68 -5.05
N GLN A 122 15.63 -12.49 -4.90
CA GLN A 122 16.01 -11.93 -3.60
C GLN A 122 14.79 -11.58 -2.75
N LEU A 123 13.68 -11.18 -3.37
CA LEU A 123 12.40 -10.98 -2.67
C LEU A 123 11.85 -12.29 -2.08
N ASN A 124 12.21 -13.45 -2.64
CA ASN A 124 11.84 -14.77 -2.14
C ASN A 124 12.96 -15.41 -1.29
N LYS A 125 13.48 -14.66 -0.32
CA LYS A 125 14.61 -15.04 0.55
C LYS A 125 14.34 -16.31 1.37
N ASP A 126 13.13 -16.44 1.91
CA ASP A 126 12.67 -17.65 2.60
C ASP A 126 11.63 -18.38 1.74
N LYS A 127 12.10 -19.43 1.05
CA LYS A 127 11.23 -20.27 0.20
C LYS A 127 10.12 -20.98 0.97
N ASN A 128 10.26 -21.09 2.28
CA ASN A 128 9.30 -21.77 3.15
C ASN A 128 8.42 -20.78 3.93
N ILE A 129 8.51 -19.46 3.66
CA ILE A 129 7.78 -18.44 4.43
C ILE A 129 6.27 -18.69 4.45
N GLU A 130 5.70 -19.11 3.32
CA GLU A 130 4.28 -19.43 3.24
C GLU A 130 3.93 -20.62 4.13
N GLU A 131 4.68 -21.72 4.04
CA GLU A 131 4.44 -22.93 4.84
C GLU A 131 4.61 -22.64 6.34
N ASN A 132 5.63 -21.85 6.69
CA ASN A 132 5.89 -21.42 8.06
C ASN A 132 4.73 -20.57 8.60
N LEU A 133 4.28 -19.56 7.86
CA LEU A 133 3.15 -18.70 8.24
C LEU A 133 1.84 -19.48 8.35
N ARG A 134 1.61 -20.49 7.49
CA ARG A 134 0.45 -21.40 7.59
C ARG A 134 0.48 -22.23 8.87
N LYS A 135 1.64 -22.67 9.35
CA LYS A 135 1.76 -23.48 10.59
C LYS A 135 1.59 -22.66 11.88
N LEU A 136 1.88 -21.37 11.85
CA LEU A 136 1.75 -20.49 13.01
C LEU A 136 0.29 -20.32 13.47
N SER A 137 0.10 -19.90 14.73
CA SER A 137 -1.21 -19.43 15.17
C SER A 137 -1.63 -18.17 14.39
N TYR A 138 -2.92 -17.84 14.37
CA TYR A 138 -3.38 -16.59 13.75
C TYR A 138 -2.64 -15.37 14.31
N GLN A 139 -2.42 -15.32 15.62
CA GLN A 139 -1.79 -14.18 16.28
C GLN A 139 -0.32 -14.06 15.88
N ASP A 140 0.44 -15.15 15.95
CA ASP A 140 1.87 -15.14 15.62
C ASP A 140 2.10 -14.82 14.13
N ALA A 141 1.30 -15.41 13.23
CA ALA A 141 1.38 -15.12 11.80
C ALA A 141 1.06 -13.65 11.51
N LYS A 142 0.06 -13.07 12.20
CA LYS A 142 -0.28 -11.65 12.07
C LYS A 142 0.84 -10.73 12.54
N GLU A 143 1.45 -11.06 13.68
CA GLU A 143 2.57 -10.28 14.23
C GLU A 143 3.77 -10.26 13.29
N GLN A 144 4.08 -11.38 12.63
CA GLN A 144 5.11 -11.45 11.60
C GLN A 144 4.76 -10.62 10.37
N LEU A 145 3.52 -10.74 9.85
CA LEU A 145 3.08 -9.99 8.68
C LEU A 145 3.11 -8.47 8.91
N ILE A 146 2.76 -7.99 10.11
CA ILE A 146 2.77 -6.55 10.43
C ILE A 146 4.20 -5.97 10.47
N GLN A 147 5.24 -6.80 10.60
CA GLN A 147 6.63 -6.33 10.46
C GLN A 147 6.96 -5.92 9.02
N LEU A 148 6.19 -6.40 8.03
CA LEU A 148 6.43 -6.07 6.63
C LEU A 148 6.05 -4.61 6.35
N PRO A 149 6.91 -3.82 5.67
CA PRO A 149 6.62 -2.44 5.34
C PRO A 149 5.30 -2.29 4.58
N GLY A 150 4.45 -1.39 5.06
CA GLY A 150 3.14 -1.13 4.46
C GLY A 150 2.03 -2.10 4.86
N VAL A 151 2.34 -3.19 5.57
CA VAL A 151 1.34 -4.14 6.07
C VAL A 151 0.83 -3.68 7.44
N GLY A 152 -0.36 -3.07 7.44
CA GLY A 152 -1.10 -2.79 8.68
C GLY A 152 -2.02 -3.94 9.10
N PRO A 153 -2.71 -3.86 10.26
CA PRO A 153 -3.58 -4.92 10.76
C PRO A 153 -4.62 -5.42 9.75
N LYS A 154 -5.25 -4.50 9.01
CA LYS A 154 -6.22 -4.83 7.95
C LYS A 154 -5.59 -5.62 6.81
N VAL A 155 -4.40 -5.24 6.38
CA VAL A 155 -3.71 -5.93 5.27
C VAL A 155 -3.25 -7.30 5.73
N ALA A 156 -2.70 -7.40 6.95
CA ALA A 156 -2.34 -8.68 7.55
C ALA A 156 -3.55 -9.62 7.64
N ASP A 157 -4.69 -9.15 8.13
CA ASP A 157 -5.91 -9.97 8.19
C ASP A 157 -6.42 -10.39 6.82
N CYS A 158 -6.30 -9.53 5.79
CA CYS A 158 -6.62 -9.91 4.42
C CYS A 158 -5.75 -11.09 3.95
N ILE A 159 -4.43 -11.02 4.16
CA ILE A 159 -3.48 -12.06 3.77
C ILE A 159 -3.77 -13.36 4.56
N LEU A 160 -4.01 -13.25 5.87
CA LEU A 160 -4.31 -14.38 6.73
C LEU A 160 -5.58 -15.11 6.29
N LEU A 161 -6.65 -14.35 6.02
CA LEU A 161 -7.95 -14.88 5.62
C LEU A 161 -7.92 -15.53 4.24
N MET A 162 -7.28 -14.90 3.26
CA MET A 162 -7.38 -15.28 1.85
C MET A 162 -6.23 -16.18 1.37
N SER A 163 -5.09 -16.18 2.07
CA SER A 163 -3.87 -16.82 1.60
C SER A 163 -3.19 -17.76 2.60
N LEU A 164 -3.49 -17.71 3.90
CA LEU A 164 -2.75 -18.47 4.94
C LEU A 164 -3.62 -19.36 5.83
N ASP A 165 -4.79 -19.77 5.34
CA ASP A 165 -5.73 -20.69 6.01
C ASP A 165 -6.23 -20.24 7.39
N LYS A 166 -6.26 -18.93 7.65
CA LYS A 166 -6.79 -18.38 8.93
C LYS A 166 -8.23 -17.92 8.74
N ALA A 167 -9.16 -18.88 8.63
CA ALA A 167 -10.58 -18.62 8.33
C ALA A 167 -11.28 -17.69 9.35
N GLY A 168 -10.75 -17.56 10.57
CA GLY A 168 -11.24 -16.64 11.60
C GLY A 168 -10.66 -15.22 11.56
N ALA A 169 -9.76 -14.90 10.61
CA ALA A 169 -9.20 -13.56 10.47
C ALA A 169 -10.25 -12.56 9.93
N ILE A 170 -10.30 -11.36 10.52
CA ILE A 170 -11.34 -10.34 10.23
C ILE A 170 -10.67 -9.04 9.76
N PRO A 171 -10.61 -8.79 8.44
CA PRO A 171 -10.11 -7.52 7.92
C PRO A 171 -11.10 -6.38 8.19
N VAL A 172 -10.83 -5.54 9.20
CA VAL A 172 -11.71 -4.41 9.54
C VAL A 172 -11.25 -3.15 8.81
N ASP A 173 -11.92 -2.82 7.72
CA ASP A 173 -11.79 -1.53 7.04
C ASP A 173 -12.92 -0.56 7.42
N THR A 174 -13.02 0.56 6.71
CA THR A 174 -14.06 1.56 6.98
C THR A 174 -15.47 1.03 6.69
N HIS A 175 -15.64 0.16 5.69
CA HIS A 175 -16.94 -0.42 5.36
C HIS A 175 -17.34 -1.46 6.41
N MET A 176 -16.43 -2.35 6.78
CA MET A 176 -16.73 -3.33 7.82
C MET A 176 -17.00 -2.66 9.17
N PHE A 177 -16.28 -1.58 9.49
CA PHE A 177 -16.60 -0.75 10.65
C PHE A 177 -18.03 -0.20 10.61
N GLN A 178 -18.49 0.29 9.45
CA GLN A 178 -19.86 0.79 9.29
C GLN A 178 -20.90 -0.32 9.46
N ILE A 179 -20.67 -1.51 8.91
CA ILE A 179 -21.53 -2.70 9.08
C ILE A 179 -21.61 -3.08 10.57
N ALA A 180 -20.45 -3.20 11.22
CA ALA A 180 -20.36 -3.52 12.64
C ALA A 180 -21.12 -2.49 13.49
N ALA A 181 -20.86 -1.20 13.29
CA ALA A 181 -21.52 -0.13 14.03
C ALA A 181 -23.04 -0.10 13.81
N ARG A 182 -23.51 -0.36 12.58
CA ARG A 182 -24.94 -0.28 12.24
C ARG A 182 -25.75 -1.46 12.79
N TYR A 183 -25.21 -2.68 12.71
CA TYR A 183 -25.99 -3.90 12.93
C TYR A 183 -25.63 -4.66 14.20
N TYR A 184 -24.42 -4.51 14.72
CA TYR A 184 -23.88 -5.39 15.77
C TYR A 184 -23.43 -4.65 17.03
N LEU A 185 -22.75 -3.51 16.86
CA LEU A 185 -22.10 -2.74 17.91
C LEU A 185 -22.59 -1.27 17.88
N PRO A 186 -23.85 -1.01 18.31
CA PRO A 186 -24.49 0.30 18.15
C PRO A 186 -23.79 1.44 18.90
N HIS A 187 -22.96 1.13 19.91
CA HIS A 187 -22.18 2.13 20.63
C HIS A 187 -21.01 2.71 19.80
N LEU A 188 -20.67 2.08 18.68
CA LEU A 188 -19.67 2.58 17.72
C LEU A 188 -20.26 3.59 16.72
N VAL A 189 -21.60 3.73 16.66
CA VAL A 189 -22.26 4.70 15.78
C VAL A 189 -21.79 6.12 16.13
N GLY A 190 -21.39 6.88 15.10
CA GLY A 190 -20.91 8.25 15.24
C GLY A 190 -19.40 8.38 15.54
N LYS A 191 -18.68 7.27 15.77
CA LYS A 191 -17.21 7.31 15.78
C LYS A 191 -16.69 7.54 14.35
N LYS A 192 -15.67 8.39 14.22
CA LYS A 192 -15.16 8.86 12.92
C LYS A 192 -14.02 8.02 12.34
N SER A 193 -13.36 7.20 13.16
CA SER A 193 -12.19 6.41 12.74
C SER A 193 -12.07 5.12 13.53
N VAL A 194 -11.47 4.12 12.89
CA VAL A 194 -11.09 2.85 13.52
C VAL A 194 -9.72 3.04 14.18
N ASN A 195 -9.66 2.93 15.51
CA ASN A 195 -8.40 2.81 16.25
C ASN A 195 -8.15 1.33 16.60
N SER A 196 -6.98 1.00 17.14
CA SER A 196 -6.62 -0.39 17.46
C SER A 196 -7.60 -1.08 18.41
N LYS A 197 -8.17 -0.34 19.38
CA LYS A 197 -9.16 -0.91 20.33
C LYS A 197 -10.45 -1.28 19.62
N ILE A 198 -10.99 -0.38 18.78
CA ILE A 198 -12.20 -0.63 17.99
C ILE A 198 -11.96 -1.75 16.97
N TYR A 199 -10.77 -1.78 16.36
CA TYR A 199 -10.37 -2.83 15.42
C TYR A 199 -10.45 -4.22 16.07
N LEU A 200 -9.83 -4.36 17.26
CA LEU A 200 -9.82 -5.61 18.02
C LEU A 200 -11.24 -5.99 18.47
N GLU A 201 -11.99 -5.03 19.03
CA GLU A 201 -13.36 -5.25 19.49
C GLU A 201 -14.27 -5.80 18.39
N ILE A 202 -14.23 -5.24 17.18
CA ILE A 202 -15.02 -5.73 16.04
C ILE A 202 -14.59 -7.14 15.65
N GLY A 203 -13.28 -7.38 15.59
CA GLY A 203 -12.73 -8.68 15.24
C GLY A 203 -13.12 -9.77 16.24
N ASP A 204 -12.98 -9.48 17.54
CA ASP A 204 -13.32 -10.40 18.63
C ASP A 204 -14.82 -10.69 18.65
N TYR A 205 -15.65 -9.65 18.52
CA TYR A 205 -17.10 -9.82 18.45
C TYR A 205 -17.52 -10.77 17.32
N PHE A 206 -16.95 -10.62 16.11
CA PHE A 206 -17.30 -11.51 15.00
C PHE A 206 -16.75 -12.93 15.17
N ARG A 207 -15.58 -13.10 15.79
CA ARG A 207 -15.06 -14.43 16.14
C ARG A 207 -15.94 -15.12 17.18
N ASP A 208 -16.36 -14.41 18.21
CA ASP A 208 -17.28 -14.94 19.24
C ASP A 208 -18.65 -15.32 18.64
N LEU A 209 -19.13 -14.53 17.66
CA LEU A 209 -20.43 -14.75 17.03
C LEU A 209 -20.43 -15.91 16.01
N PHE A 210 -19.40 -16.00 15.18
CA PHE A 210 -19.37 -16.91 14.02
C PHE A 210 -18.38 -18.08 14.14
N GLY A 211 -17.57 -18.11 15.20
CA GLY A 211 -16.60 -19.18 15.47
C GLY A 211 -15.44 -19.21 14.46
N ASP A 212 -14.92 -20.41 14.21
CA ASP A 212 -13.67 -20.63 13.46
C ASP A 212 -13.66 -20.08 12.03
N TYR A 213 -14.85 -19.91 11.43
CA TYR A 213 -15.04 -19.41 10.06
C TYR A 213 -15.56 -17.96 10.02
N ALA A 214 -15.35 -17.18 11.09
CA ALA A 214 -15.86 -15.82 11.19
C ALA A 214 -15.44 -14.91 10.03
N GLY A 215 -14.24 -15.08 9.47
CA GLY A 215 -13.77 -14.33 8.29
C GLY A 215 -14.53 -14.66 7.01
N TRP A 216 -15.01 -15.90 6.87
CA TRP A 216 -15.86 -16.31 5.75
C TRP A 216 -17.25 -15.71 5.89
N ALA A 217 -17.84 -15.77 7.10
CA ALA A 217 -19.13 -15.14 7.39
C ALA A 217 -19.09 -13.61 7.18
N HIS A 218 -18.04 -12.96 7.69
CA HIS A 218 -17.72 -11.56 7.46
C HIS A 218 -17.69 -11.20 5.97
N SER A 219 -17.09 -12.04 5.12
CA SER A 219 -16.97 -11.79 3.68
C SER A 219 -18.33 -11.77 2.97
N VAL A 220 -19.32 -12.53 3.48
CA VAL A 220 -20.72 -12.46 3.01
C VAL A 220 -21.34 -11.11 3.35
N LEU A 221 -21.18 -10.64 4.60
CA LEU A 221 -21.69 -9.34 5.05
C LEU A 221 -21.10 -8.19 4.23
N PHE A 222 -19.77 -8.20 4.04
CA PHE A 222 -19.06 -7.22 3.23
C PHE A 222 -19.59 -7.18 1.79
N SER A 223 -19.77 -8.36 1.17
CA SER A 223 -20.27 -8.47 -0.20
C SER A 223 -21.72 -7.96 -0.35
N ALA A 224 -22.56 -8.17 0.66
CA ALA A 224 -23.94 -7.68 0.66
C ALA A 224 -24.01 -6.14 0.73
N ASP A 225 -23.20 -5.51 1.58
CA ASP A 225 -23.16 -4.05 1.73
C ASP A 225 -22.56 -3.35 0.49
N LEU A 226 -21.55 -3.95 -0.15
CA LEU A 226 -21.03 -3.46 -1.44
C LEU A 226 -22.12 -3.40 -2.53
N LYS A 227 -23.01 -4.40 -2.59
CA LYS A 227 -24.14 -4.39 -3.53
C LYS A 227 -25.14 -3.30 -3.21
N HIS A 228 -25.37 -3.02 -1.92
CA HIS A 228 -26.20 -1.90 -1.50
C HIS A 228 -25.61 -0.56 -1.96
N LEU A 229 -24.29 -0.37 -1.80
CA LEU A 229 -23.57 0.81 -2.27
C LEU A 229 -23.54 0.95 -3.80
N GLN A 230 -23.47 -0.15 -4.53
CA GLN A 230 -23.54 -0.14 -6.00
C GLN A 230 -24.97 0.06 -6.52
N GLY A 231 -25.98 -0.42 -5.79
CA GLY A 231 -27.42 -0.22 -6.06
C GLY A 231 -27.92 1.19 -5.73
N MET A 232 -27.24 1.92 -4.83
CA MET A 232 -27.47 3.34 -4.55
C MET A 232 -27.10 4.30 -5.70
N LYS A 233 -26.77 3.77 -6.90
CA LYS A 233 -26.80 4.57 -8.14
C LYS A 233 -28.23 4.94 -8.59
N ASN A 234 -29.27 4.35 -8.02
CA ASN A 234 -30.64 4.85 -8.14
C ASN A 234 -31.06 5.56 -6.85
N LYS A 235 -31.52 6.79 -7.00
CA LYS A 235 -31.58 7.81 -5.94
C LYS A 235 -32.83 7.77 -5.05
N ASP A 236 -33.63 6.71 -5.11
CA ASP A 236 -35.03 6.80 -4.64
C ASP A 236 -35.43 5.89 -3.46
N ASP A 237 -34.54 5.10 -2.87
CA ASP A 237 -34.92 4.30 -1.69
C ASP A 237 -33.88 4.42 -0.58
N ILE A 238 -34.26 5.08 0.52
CA ILE A 238 -34.24 4.58 1.91
C ILE A 238 -34.88 5.67 2.81
N GLU A 239 -36.19 5.54 3.02
CA GLU A 239 -36.76 5.81 4.33
C GLU A 239 -36.49 4.60 5.23
N GLY A 240 -35.70 4.80 6.27
CA GLY A 240 -35.42 3.79 7.29
C GLY A 240 -35.11 4.47 8.61
N LYS A 241 -36.14 4.98 9.30
CA LYS A 241 -35.99 5.54 10.65
C LYS A 241 -35.59 4.45 11.65
N PRO A 242 -34.64 4.71 12.57
CA PRO A 242 -34.31 3.79 13.65
C PRO A 242 -35.46 3.70 14.68
N PRO A 243 -35.62 2.56 15.38
CA PRO A 243 -36.74 2.37 16.30
C PRO A 243 -36.56 3.23 17.55
N THR A 244 -37.49 4.15 17.78
CA THR A 244 -37.57 4.95 19.01
C THR A 244 -38.03 4.09 20.20
N LYS A 245 -37.23 4.09 21.27
CA LYS A 245 -37.57 3.55 22.59
C LYS A 245 -38.90 4.14 23.08
N LYS A 246 -39.91 3.31 23.37
CA LYS A 246 -41.01 3.70 24.27
C LYS A 246 -40.78 3.09 25.64
N ALA A 247 -40.67 3.99 26.62
CA ALA A 247 -40.42 3.71 28.01
C ALA A 247 -41.58 2.93 28.66
N ARG A 248 -41.20 1.98 29.51
CA ARG A 248 -42.03 1.25 30.47
C ARG A 248 -42.64 2.25 31.47
N LYS A 249 -43.97 2.25 31.65
CA LYS A 249 -44.62 2.79 32.86
C LYS A 249 -45.50 1.70 33.47
N GLN A 250 -45.24 1.43 34.74
CA GLN A 250 -45.90 0.43 35.59
C GLN A 250 -47.33 0.87 35.98
N LYS A 251 -48.19 -0.13 36.22
CA LYS A 251 -49.48 -0.05 36.96
C LYS A 251 -49.27 0.52 38.38
N PRO A 252 -50.27 1.21 38.99
CA PRO A 252 -51.33 0.55 39.78
C PRO A 252 -52.69 1.30 39.65
N ALA A 253 -53.86 0.89 40.15
CA ALA A 253 -54.37 -0.23 40.94
C ALA A 253 -55.73 -0.63 40.35
#